data_AF-A0A4R6YGM0-F1
#
_entry.id   AF-A0A4R6YGM0-F1
#
_cell.length_a   1.000
_cell.length_b   1.000
_cell.length_c   1.000
_cell.angle_alpha   90.00
_cell.angle_beta   90.00
_cell.angle_gamma   90.00
#
_symmetry.space_group_name_H-M   'P 1'
#
loop_
_entity.id
_entity.type
_entity.pdbx_description
1 polymer ?
#
loop_
_entity_poly.entity_id
_entity_poly.type
_entity_poly.pdbx_seq_one_letter_code
_entity_poly.pdbx_strand_id
1 'polypeptide(L)'
;MSLLAGILIEAAGKVGAPIVKGLLEKYVGGKAGEIGGDIIDVIAGKAGVPPADLPNLPTDELGAAVQAAEPVAAELVLAEVEQQREANRLMLAEMDKEGGTWTWAWRPAWMWLLAFLWTYALVLRPLVNAAVGAAIEAVDVSMLMTLTGAYLALYMGGHTLKDGLKKWTGR
;
A
#
# COMPACT_ATOMS: atom_id res chain seq x y z
N MET A 1 -3.11 16.79 -19.71
CA MET A 1 -4.59 16.80 -19.71
C MET A 1 -5.05 16.54 -21.13
N SER A 2 -5.87 15.51 -21.39
CA SER A 2 -6.35 15.26 -22.75
C SER A 2 -7.38 16.32 -23.14
N LEU A 3 -7.44 16.69 -24.42
CA LEU A 3 -8.39 17.68 -24.95
C LEU A 3 -9.85 17.27 -24.66
N LEU A 4 -10.12 15.97 -24.72
CA LEU A 4 -11.40 15.35 -24.39
C LEU A 4 -11.80 15.59 -22.92
N ALA A 5 -10.88 15.42 -21.98
CA ALA A 5 -11.17 15.60 -20.56
C ALA A 5 -11.59 17.05 -20.24
N GLY A 6 -10.94 18.03 -20.86
CA GLY A 6 -11.31 19.44 -20.71
C GLY A 6 -12.74 19.74 -21.18
N ILE A 7 -13.11 19.21 -22.36
CA ILE A 7 -14.46 19.36 -22.93
C ILE A 7 -15.52 18.74 -22.02
N LEU A 8 -15.27 17.53 -21.51
CA LEU A 8 -16.19 16.83 -20.63
C LEU A 8 -16.34 17.49 -19.25
N ILE A 9 -15.26 18.03 -18.69
CA ILE A 9 -15.29 18.80 -17.42
C ILE A 9 -16.13 20.06 -17.58
N GLU A 10 -15.99 20.78 -18.69
CA GLU A 10 -16.79 21.96 -18.99
C GLU A 10 -18.27 21.61 -19.17
N ALA A 11 -18.57 20.55 -19.93
CA ALA A 11 -19.92 20.05 -20.11
C ALA A 11 -20.57 19.64 -18.78
N ALA A 12 -19.85 18.89 -17.94
CA ALA A 12 -20.30 18.49 -16.61
C ALA A 12 -20.60 19.69 -15.69
N GLY A 13 -19.79 20.75 -15.78
CA GLY A 13 -20.04 22.00 -15.08
C GLY A 13 -21.33 22.71 -15.54
N LYS A 14 -21.63 22.68 -16.85
CA LYS A 14 -22.82 23.32 -17.42
C LYS A 14 -24.12 22.58 -17.08
N VAL A 15 -24.10 21.25 -17.05
CA VAL A 15 -25.30 20.44 -16.77
C VAL A 15 -25.50 20.08 -15.30
N GLY A 16 -24.62 20.56 -14.42
CA GLY A 16 -24.72 20.31 -12.98
C GLY A 16 -24.46 18.86 -12.60
N ALA A 17 -23.44 18.23 -13.21
CA ALA A 17 -22.97 16.88 -12.91
C ALA A 17 -21.68 16.93 -12.06
N PRO A 18 -21.76 17.25 -10.75
CA PRO A 18 -20.60 17.50 -9.90
C PRO A 18 -19.71 16.27 -9.68
N ILE A 19 -20.28 15.05 -9.65
CA ILE A 19 -19.53 13.81 -9.40
C ILE A 19 -18.69 13.48 -10.63
N VAL A 20 -19.30 13.48 -11.82
CA VAL A 20 -18.58 13.31 -13.08
C VAL A 20 -17.47 14.35 -13.21
N LYS A 21 -17.77 15.63 -12.94
CA LYS A 21 -16.77 16.70 -12.97
C LYS A 21 -15.59 16.41 -12.03
N GLY A 22 -15.85 16.12 -10.77
CA GLY A 22 -14.81 15.88 -9.77
C GLY A 22 -13.96 14.65 -10.07
N LEU A 23 -14.57 13.60 -10.64
CA LEU A 23 -13.84 12.39 -11.02
C LEU A 23 -12.96 12.65 -12.25
N LEU A 24 -13.44 13.37 -13.25
CA LEU A 24 -12.64 13.74 -14.42
C LEU A 24 -11.46 14.66 -14.04
N GLU A 25 -11.67 15.63 -13.14
CA GLU A 25 -10.60 16.52 -12.64
C GLU A 25 -9.51 15.77 -11.87
N LYS A 26 -9.90 14.77 -11.07
CA LYS A 26 -9.00 14.06 -10.15
C LYS A 26 -8.29 12.87 -10.80
N TYR A 27 -8.95 12.17 -11.72
CA TYR A 27 -8.50 10.87 -12.22
C TYR A 27 -8.03 10.88 -13.67
N VAL A 28 -8.37 11.89 -14.48
CA VAL A 28 -7.89 11.93 -15.88
C VAL A 28 -6.48 12.54 -15.96
N GLY A 29 -5.50 11.68 -16.24
CA GLY A 29 -4.08 12.04 -16.39
C GLY A 29 -3.20 11.78 -15.17
N GLY A 30 -3.75 11.18 -14.10
CA GLY A 30 -3.00 10.72 -12.92
C GLY A 30 -2.70 9.22 -12.93
N LYS A 31 -2.04 8.70 -11.89
CA LYS A 31 -1.75 7.25 -11.69
C LYS A 31 -3.02 6.37 -11.59
N ALA A 32 -4.18 6.98 -11.35
CA ALA A 32 -5.47 6.31 -11.22
C ALA A 32 -6.36 6.56 -12.45
N GLY A 33 -5.76 6.47 -13.65
CA GLY A 33 -6.43 6.75 -14.93
C GLY A 33 -7.57 5.79 -15.30
N GLU A 34 -7.70 4.66 -14.61
CA GLU A 34 -8.75 3.65 -14.85
C GLU A 34 -10.15 4.23 -14.59
N ILE A 35 -10.37 4.83 -13.41
CA ILE A 35 -11.66 5.49 -13.06
C ILE A 35 -11.99 6.64 -14.03
N GLY A 36 -10.97 7.40 -14.45
CA GLY A 36 -11.13 8.47 -15.43
C GLY A 36 -11.55 7.93 -16.80
N GLY A 37 -11.04 6.76 -17.20
CA GLY A 37 -11.42 6.05 -18.42
C GLY A 37 -12.84 5.48 -18.33
N ASP A 38 -13.17 4.81 -17.23
CA ASP A 38 -14.48 4.18 -17.03
C ASP A 38 -15.63 5.18 -17.13
N ILE A 39 -15.44 6.39 -16.60
CA ILE A 39 -16.45 7.46 -16.71
C ILE A 39 -16.60 7.95 -18.14
N ILE A 40 -15.50 8.08 -18.88
CA ILE A 40 -15.55 8.45 -20.30
C ILE A 40 -16.32 7.38 -21.08
N ASP A 41 -16.10 6.10 -20.78
CA ASP A 41 -16.81 4.98 -21.39
C ASP A 41 -18.30 4.96 -21.02
N VAL A 42 -18.64 5.29 -19.78
CA VAL A 42 -20.04 5.46 -19.35
C VAL A 42 -20.72 6.60 -20.11
N ILE A 43 -20.07 7.77 -20.23
CA ILE A 43 -20.61 8.91 -20.99
C ILE A 43 -20.79 8.54 -22.46
N ALA A 44 -19.80 7.89 -23.06
CA ALA A 44 -19.85 7.37 -24.43
C ALA A 44 -21.03 6.40 -24.63
N GLY A 45 -21.22 5.46 -23.70
CA GLY A 45 -22.35 4.54 -23.70
C GLY A 45 -23.71 5.23 -23.57
N LYS A 46 -23.82 6.30 -22.79
CA LYS A 46 -25.04 7.13 -22.70
C LYS A 46 -25.31 7.94 -23.97
N ALA A 47 -24.26 8.38 -24.64
CA ALA A 47 -24.34 9.09 -25.91
C ALA A 47 -24.53 8.17 -27.12
N GLY A 48 -24.31 6.85 -26.97
CA GLY A 48 -24.43 5.87 -28.05
C GLY A 48 -23.30 5.96 -29.08
N VAL A 49 -22.18 6.60 -28.73
CA VAL A 49 -21.01 6.77 -29.62
C VAL A 49 -19.74 6.22 -28.98
N PRO A 50 -18.70 5.91 -29.77
CA PRO A 50 -17.37 5.61 -29.22
C PRO A 50 -16.79 6.81 -28.42
N PRO A 51 -15.96 6.56 -27.39
CA PRO A 51 -15.28 7.61 -26.61
C PRO A 51 -14.53 8.65 -27.45
N ALA A 52 -13.98 8.23 -28.59
CA ALA A 52 -13.24 9.08 -29.51
C ALA A 52 -14.12 10.12 -30.24
N ASP A 53 -15.43 9.83 -30.37
CA ASP A 53 -16.39 10.67 -31.10
C ASP A 53 -17.14 11.65 -30.19
N LEU A 54 -17.00 11.50 -28.86
CA LEU A 54 -17.58 12.43 -27.88
C LEU A 54 -17.28 13.92 -28.16
N PRO A 55 -16.08 14.34 -28.60
CA PRO A 55 -15.81 15.74 -28.93
C PRO A 55 -16.60 16.28 -30.13
N ASN A 56 -17.10 15.40 -30.99
CA ASN A 56 -17.81 15.77 -32.22
C ASN A 56 -19.32 15.92 -31.99
N LEU A 57 -19.82 15.55 -30.81
CA LEU A 57 -21.23 15.66 -30.48
C LEU A 57 -21.66 17.12 -30.27
N PRO A 58 -22.91 17.47 -30.62
CA PRO A 58 -23.52 18.73 -30.22
C PRO A 58 -23.46 18.91 -28.71
N THR A 59 -23.26 20.14 -28.25
CA THR A 59 -23.09 20.45 -26.82
C THR A 59 -24.30 20.01 -25.98
N ASP A 60 -25.50 20.08 -26.54
CA ASP A 60 -26.74 19.67 -25.86
C ASP A 60 -26.81 18.14 -25.68
N GLU A 61 -26.42 17.38 -26.70
CA GLU A 61 -26.39 15.91 -26.66
C GLU A 61 -25.28 15.39 -25.73
N LEU A 62 -24.10 16.01 -25.80
CA LEU A 62 -23.00 15.73 -24.88
C LEU A 62 -23.39 16.04 -23.43
N GLY A 63 -24.04 17.17 -23.21
CA GLY A 63 -24.55 17.56 -21.90
C GLY A 63 -25.58 16.57 -21.36
N ALA A 64 -26.53 16.12 -22.19
CA ALA A 64 -27.51 15.12 -21.81
C ALA A 64 -26.87 13.77 -21.44
N ALA A 65 -25.86 13.33 -22.20
CA ALA A 65 -25.10 12.11 -21.92
C ALA A 65 -24.32 12.20 -20.59
N VAL A 66 -23.68 13.34 -20.33
CA VAL A 66 -22.98 13.61 -19.07
C VAL A 66 -23.95 13.63 -17.89
N GLN A 67 -25.11 14.27 -18.04
CA GLN A 67 -26.14 14.29 -17.00
C GLN A 67 -26.71 12.89 -16.73
N ALA A 68 -26.87 12.06 -17.77
CA ALA A 68 -27.31 10.67 -17.64
C ALA A 68 -26.23 9.75 -17.04
N ALA A 69 -24.96 10.12 -17.12
CA ALA A 69 -23.83 9.40 -16.53
C ALA A 69 -23.67 9.68 -15.02
N GLU A 70 -24.12 10.84 -14.53
CA GLU A 70 -24.01 11.27 -13.13
C GLU A 70 -24.48 10.22 -12.09
N PRO A 71 -25.68 9.60 -12.20
CA PRO A 71 -26.10 8.60 -11.21
C PRO A 71 -25.23 7.33 -11.23
N VAL A 72 -24.71 6.96 -12.41
CA VAL A 72 -23.81 5.80 -12.55
C VAL A 72 -22.44 6.12 -11.96
N ALA A 73 -21.93 7.33 -12.17
CA ALA A 73 -20.69 7.80 -11.56
C ALA A 73 -20.79 7.81 -10.03
N ALA A 74 -21.94 8.18 -9.47
CA ALA A 74 -22.18 8.09 -8.03
C ALA A 74 -22.13 6.64 -7.51
N GLU A 75 -22.71 5.69 -8.25
CA GLU A 75 -22.68 4.26 -7.92
C GLU A 75 -21.26 3.69 -7.96
N LEU A 76 -20.45 4.08 -8.95
CA LEU A 76 -19.04 3.67 -9.06
C LEU A 76 -18.22 4.15 -7.85
N VAL A 77 -18.45 5.38 -7.38
CA VAL A 77 -17.80 5.90 -6.17
C VAL A 77 -18.21 5.10 -4.94
N LEU A 78 -19.48 4.73 -4.81
CA LEU A 78 -19.95 3.91 -3.70
C LEU A 78 -19.34 2.50 -3.72
N ALA A 79 -19.24 1.88 -4.90
CA ALA A 79 -18.61 0.57 -5.08
C ALA A 79 -17.12 0.61 -4.69
N GLU A 80 -16.39 1.65 -5.10
CA GLU A 80 -14.98 1.84 -4.74
C GLU A 80 -14.81 2.05 -3.21
N VAL A 81 -15.69 2.82 -2.58
CA VAL A 81 -15.69 2.99 -1.12
C VAL A 81 -15.92 1.65 -0.41
N GLU A 82 -16.84 0.82 -0.90
CA GLU A 82 -17.08 -0.51 -0.33
C GLU A 82 -15.88 -1.44 -0.54
N GLN A 83 -15.27 -1.41 -1.73
CA GLN A 83 -14.03 -2.15 -2.01
C GLN A 83 -12.90 -1.74 -1.04
N GLN A 84 -12.72 -0.43 -0.83
CA GLN A 84 -11.72 0.08 0.12
C GLN A 84 -12.04 -0.33 1.56
N ARG A 85 -13.33 -0.33 1.94
CA ARG A 85 -13.78 -0.77 3.26
C ARG A 85 -13.46 -2.24 3.50
N GLU A 86 -13.73 -3.12 2.54
CA GLU A 86 -13.43 -4.55 2.64
C GLU A 86 -11.93 -4.82 2.58
N ALA A 87 -11.16 -4.11 1.75
CA ALA A 87 -9.71 -4.18 1.76
C ALA A 87 -9.12 -3.81 3.14
N ASN A 88 -9.61 -2.71 3.73
CA ASN A 88 -9.22 -2.31 5.09
C ASN A 88 -9.61 -3.36 6.13
N ARG A 89 -10.79 -3.96 6.00
CA ARG A 89 -11.25 -5.02 6.90
C ARG A 89 -10.34 -6.24 6.84
N LEU A 90 -9.92 -6.66 5.64
CA LEU A 90 -8.98 -7.78 5.46
C LEU A 90 -7.61 -7.47 6.08
N MET A 91 -7.09 -6.26 5.86
CA MET A 91 -5.83 -5.83 6.47
C MET A 91 -5.92 -5.80 8.00
N LEU A 92 -7.03 -5.30 8.55
CA LEU A 92 -7.28 -5.30 9.99
C LEU A 92 -7.43 -6.72 10.55
N ALA A 93 -8.11 -7.62 9.84
CA ALA A 93 -8.22 -9.02 10.24
C ALA A 93 -6.86 -9.73 10.24
N GLU A 94 -5.95 -9.40 9.32
CA GLU A 94 -4.58 -9.92 9.35
C GLU A 94 -3.73 -9.35 10.50
N MET A 95 -4.03 -8.11 10.93
CA MET A 95 -3.44 -7.51 12.13
C MET A 95 -4.02 -8.08 13.42
N ASP A 96 -5.30 -8.44 13.42
CA ASP A 96 -6.02 -9.09 14.50
C ASP A 96 -5.63 -10.58 14.57
N LYS A 97 -4.33 -10.81 14.83
CA LYS A 97 -3.77 -12.14 14.97
C LYS A 97 -4.40 -12.78 16.20
N GLU A 98 -5.42 -13.61 15.98
CA GLU A 98 -6.14 -14.40 17.00
C GLU A 98 -5.23 -15.34 17.82
N GLY A 99 -3.94 -15.44 17.50
CA GLY A 99 -2.94 -16.11 18.32
C GLY A 99 -2.55 -15.25 19.52
N GLY A 100 -2.65 -15.80 20.74
CA GLY A 100 -2.21 -15.11 21.96
C GLY A 100 -0.83 -14.47 21.81
N THR A 101 -0.57 -13.41 22.58
CA THR A 101 0.61 -12.53 22.49
C THR A 101 1.95 -13.26 22.27
N TRP A 102 2.11 -14.47 22.80
CA TRP A 102 3.26 -15.34 22.56
C TRP A 102 3.58 -15.63 21.08
N THR A 103 2.58 -15.69 20.19
CA THR A 103 2.78 -16.02 18.76
C THR A 103 3.58 -14.96 18.00
N TRP A 104 3.55 -13.70 18.46
CA TRP A 104 4.23 -12.58 17.82
C TRP A 104 5.22 -11.85 18.73
N ALA A 105 4.95 -11.73 20.04
CA ALA A 105 5.74 -10.92 20.97
C ALA A 105 7.21 -11.38 21.12
N TRP A 106 7.52 -12.64 20.80
CA TRP A 106 8.90 -13.12 20.79
C TRP A 106 9.77 -12.35 19.78
N ARG A 107 9.21 -11.87 18.66
CA ARG A 107 9.93 -11.12 17.61
C ARG A 107 10.50 -9.80 18.16
N PRO A 108 9.68 -8.84 18.64
CA PRO A 108 10.22 -7.63 19.24
C PRO A 108 11.04 -7.93 20.50
N ALA A 109 10.66 -8.92 21.32
CA ALA A 109 11.41 -9.26 22.52
C ALA A 109 12.87 -9.66 22.21
N TRP A 110 13.09 -10.51 21.20
CA TRP A 110 14.43 -10.89 20.77
C TRP A 110 15.20 -9.73 20.14
N MET A 111 14.55 -8.84 19.38
CA MET A 111 15.19 -7.63 18.85
C MET A 111 15.71 -6.74 19.98
N TRP A 112 14.89 -6.49 21.00
CA TRP A 112 15.28 -5.68 22.15
C TRP A 112 16.37 -6.35 22.99
N LEU A 113 16.29 -7.67 23.17
CA LEU A 113 17.34 -8.43 23.85
C LEU A 113 18.67 -8.31 23.12
N LEU A 114 18.70 -8.52 21.80
CA LEU A 114 19.92 -8.38 21.00
C LEU A 114 20.47 -6.95 21.04
N ALA A 115 19.61 -5.94 20.91
CA ALA A 115 20.01 -4.54 21.02
C ALA A 115 20.63 -4.23 22.38
N PHE A 116 20.04 -4.75 23.46
CA PHE A 116 20.59 -4.65 24.80
C PHE A 116 21.95 -5.34 24.90
N LEU A 117 22.10 -6.58 24.42
CA LEU A 117 23.36 -7.33 24.49
C LEU A 117 24.49 -6.64 23.71
N TRP A 118 24.20 -6.10 22.52
CA TRP A 118 25.14 -5.31 21.74
C TRP A 118 25.54 -4.01 22.45
N THR A 119 24.56 -3.30 23.02
CA THR A 119 24.80 -2.08 23.79
C THR A 119 25.61 -2.37 25.05
N TYR A 120 25.31 -3.46 25.74
CA TYR A 120 26.06 -3.89 26.91
C TYR A 120 27.50 -4.23 26.56
N ALA A 121 27.73 -5.06 25.54
CA ALA A 121 29.05 -5.52 25.14
C ALA A 121 29.96 -4.38 24.65
N LEU A 122 29.42 -3.47 23.82
CA LEU A 122 30.21 -2.46 23.12
C LEU A 122 30.24 -1.09 23.82
N VAL A 123 29.24 -0.76 24.63
CA VAL A 123 29.10 0.57 25.24
C VAL A 123 29.17 0.50 26.76
N LEU A 124 28.23 -0.22 27.40
CA LEU A 124 28.11 -0.17 28.86
C LEU A 124 29.31 -0.80 29.56
N ARG A 125 29.75 -1.97 29.12
CA ARG A 125 30.90 -2.66 29.72
C ARG A 125 32.18 -1.81 29.67
N PRO A 126 32.68 -1.35 28.50
CA PRO A 126 33.91 -0.56 28.49
C PRO A 126 33.76 0.75 29.26
N LEU A 127 32.58 1.37 29.22
CA LEU A 127 32.29 2.58 30.00
C LEU A 127 32.39 2.32 31.51
N VAL A 128 31.79 1.24 32.02
CA VAL A 128 31.86 0.87 33.44
C VAL A 128 33.28 0.53 33.85
N ASN A 129 33.99 -0.28 33.06
CA ASN A 129 35.40 -0.60 33.33
C ASN A 129 36.25 0.68 33.39
N ALA A 130 36.02 1.65 32.49
CA ALA A 130 36.72 2.93 32.49
C ALA A 130 36.31 3.84 33.67
N ALA A 131 35.03 3.88 34.04
CA ALA A 131 34.52 4.81 35.05
C ALA A 131 34.90 4.41 36.49
N VAL A 132 34.90 3.11 36.79
CA VAL A 132 35.13 2.62 38.17
C VAL A 132 36.34 1.70 38.30
N GLY A 133 37.14 1.54 37.24
CA GLY A 133 38.31 0.65 37.24
C GLY A 133 37.95 -0.84 37.36
N ALA A 134 36.70 -1.21 37.02
CA ALA A 134 36.27 -2.59 37.04
C ALA A 134 36.97 -3.41 35.95
N ALA A 135 37.08 -4.73 36.20
CA ALA A 135 37.64 -5.69 35.26
C ALA A 135 36.57 -6.68 34.78
N ILE A 136 35.41 -6.17 34.34
CA ILE A 136 34.33 -7.01 33.83
C ILE A 136 34.83 -7.73 32.58
N GLU A 137 34.66 -9.06 32.51
CA GLU A 137 35.07 -9.89 31.37
C GLU A 137 34.39 -9.47 30.06
N ALA A 138 35.07 -9.63 28.93
CA ALA A 138 34.52 -9.31 27.63
C ALA A 138 33.50 -10.36 27.19
N VAL A 139 32.40 -9.91 26.61
CA VAL A 139 31.46 -10.80 25.94
C VAL A 139 32.13 -11.32 24.66
N ASP A 140 32.04 -12.62 24.40
CA ASP A 140 32.46 -13.18 23.12
C ASP A 140 31.57 -12.65 22.00
N VAL A 141 32.12 -11.73 21.22
CA VAL A 141 31.44 -11.10 20.08
C VAL A 141 31.12 -12.13 19.01
N SER A 142 31.88 -13.22 18.90
CA SER A 142 31.63 -14.30 17.95
C SER A 142 30.32 -15.00 18.27
N MET A 143 30.11 -15.36 19.55
CA MET A 143 28.85 -15.92 20.03
C MET A 143 27.68 -14.95 19.81
N LEU A 144 27.87 -13.65 20.07
CA LEU A 144 26.84 -12.64 19.87
C LEU A 144 26.46 -12.47 18.39
N MET A 145 27.44 -12.53 17.49
CA MET A 145 27.24 -12.54 16.04
C MET A 145 26.50 -13.80 15.58
N THR A 146 26.87 -14.97 16.09
CA THR A 146 26.16 -16.24 15.80
C THR A 146 24.70 -16.18 16.25
N LEU A 147 24.44 -15.70 17.46
CA LEU A 147 23.09 -15.55 18.00
C LEU A 147 22.26 -14.55 17.17
N THR A 148 22.85 -13.41 16.80
CA THR A 148 22.21 -12.40 15.95
C THR A 148 21.90 -12.98 14.56
N GLY A 149 22.86 -13.70 13.97
CA GLY A 149 22.70 -14.36 12.67
C GLY A 149 21.60 -15.43 12.70
N ALA A 150 21.54 -16.24 13.76
CA ALA A 150 20.49 -17.23 13.96
C ALA A 150 19.10 -16.58 14.08
N TYR A 151 18.98 -15.48 14.83
CA TYR A 151 17.74 -14.72 14.93
C TYR A 151 17.32 -14.14 13.56
N LEU A 152 18.23 -13.51 12.82
CA LEU A 152 17.95 -12.97 11.48
C LEU A 152 17.55 -14.07 10.49
N ALA A 153 18.21 -15.22 10.54
CA ALA A 153 17.86 -16.38 9.72
C ALA A 153 16.45 -16.89 10.02
N LEU A 154 16.08 -17.02 11.29
CA LEU A 154 14.75 -17.45 11.73
C LEU A 154 13.66 -16.42 11.39
N TYR A 155 13.96 -15.14 11.60
CA TYR A 155 12.99 -14.05 11.50
C TYR A 155 12.79 -13.55 10.07
N MET A 156 13.87 -13.34 9.31
CA MET A 156 13.86 -12.76 7.95
C MET A 156 14.08 -13.81 6.86
N GLY A 157 14.72 -14.93 7.18
CA GLY A 157 15.35 -15.80 6.18
C GLY A 157 14.78 -17.22 6.08
N GLY A 158 13.68 -17.56 6.76
CA GLY A 158 13.21 -18.95 6.83
C GLY A 158 13.06 -19.65 5.46
N HIS A 159 12.55 -18.94 4.45
CA HIS A 159 12.46 -19.44 3.08
C HIS A 159 13.82 -19.46 2.35
N THR A 160 14.64 -18.43 2.52
CA THR A 160 15.99 -18.36 1.93
C THR A 160 16.91 -19.46 2.47
N LEU A 161 16.83 -19.75 3.77
CA LEU A 161 17.55 -20.83 4.42
C LEU A 161 17.06 -22.19 3.92
N LYS A 162 15.74 -22.38 3.85
CA LYS A 162 15.11 -23.61 3.35
C LYS A 162 15.47 -23.89 1.89
N ASP A 163 15.46 -22.85 1.05
CA ASP A 163 15.81 -22.96 -0.37
C ASP A 163 17.32 -23.21 -0.57
N GLY A 164 18.17 -22.61 0.25
CA GLY A 164 19.61 -22.90 0.30
C GLY A 164 19.89 -24.35 0.70
N LEU A 165 19.23 -24.84 1.76
CA LEU A 165 19.31 -26.23 2.22
C LEU A 165 18.82 -27.21 1.15
N LYS A 166 17.67 -26.94 0.51
CA LYS A 166 17.14 -27.78 -0.58
C LYS A 166 18.11 -27.89 -1.76
N LYS A 167 18.76 -26.79 -2.14
CA LYS A 167 19.78 -26.78 -3.20
C LYS A 167 21.04 -27.54 -2.80
N TRP A 168 21.38 -27.58 -1.51
CA TRP A 168 22.55 -28.27 -1.00
C TRP A 168 22.33 -29.77 -0.84
N THR A 169 21.15 -30.21 -0.40
CA THR A 169 20.78 -31.63 -0.27
C THR A 169 20.22 -32.25 -1.55
N GLY A 170 19.90 -31.42 -2.55
CA GLY A 170 19.48 -31.84 -3.90
C GLY A 170 20.62 -31.97 -4.91
N ARG A 171 21.87 -31.81 -4.44
CA ARG A 171 23.08 -32.35 -5.06
C ARG A 171 23.45 -33.67 -4.37
#